data_AF-A0A2E6VDF1-F1
#
_entry.id   AF-A0A2E6VDF1-F1
#
_cell.length_a   1.000
_cell.length_b   1.000
_cell.length_c   1.000
_cell.angle_alpha   90.00
_cell.angle_beta   90.00
_cell.angle_gamma   90.00
#
_symmetry.space_group_name_H-M   'P 1'
#
loop_
_entity.id
_entity.type
_entity.pdbx_description
1 polymer ?
#
loop_
_entity_poly.entity_id
_entity_poly.type
_entity_poly.pdbx_seq_one_letter_code
_entity_poly.pdbx_strand_id
1 'polypeptide(L)'
;MIKFFRNIRKNLLNEGKTSKYFKYAIGEIVLVVIGILIALQINNWNENRKKRQIELNYLERLIIDLRENEKLLSEFHDIKQKQLEAANIFLNFSFSKNKDSVFNVMPYFNSIFSWQDININQVTFNEMVSSGNLDLISNDSIKIKLLELNKQYNSILIIQDKEKESHDRLLFPPINEKFNMRYIMALEPSKEKEINRTFTDSEKGFYLNEFKKELLQLIENQTFMNGVTVVQSSADVIMKEYLKAKQQVIDLQRLINVELNNNG
;
A
#
# COMPACT_ATOMS: atom_id res chain seq x y z
N MET A 1 -46.81 34.79 -13.09
CA MET A 1 -46.64 36.22 -13.42
C MET A 1 -47.37 37.05 -12.37
N ILE A 2 -46.65 37.80 -11.54
CA ILE A 2 -47.25 38.63 -10.48
C ILE A 2 -48.32 39.53 -11.12
N LYS A 3 -49.56 39.51 -10.59
CA LYS A 3 -50.74 40.20 -11.17
C LYS A 3 -50.48 41.68 -11.50
N PHE A 4 -49.57 42.29 -10.75
CA PHE A 4 -49.08 43.66 -10.92
C PHE A 4 -48.50 43.94 -12.32
N PHE A 5 -47.52 43.15 -12.79
CA PHE A 5 -46.89 43.35 -14.10
C PHE A 5 -47.82 43.04 -15.28
N ARG A 6 -48.82 42.16 -15.06
CA ARG A 6 -49.86 41.84 -16.04
C ARG A 6 -50.79 43.02 -16.31
N ASN A 7 -51.20 43.74 -15.26
CA ASN A 7 -52.10 44.89 -15.39
C ASN A 7 -51.40 46.09 -16.05
N ILE A 8 -50.12 46.32 -15.73
CA ILE A 8 -49.32 47.38 -16.36
C ILE A 8 -49.17 47.15 -17.88
N ARG A 9 -48.94 45.90 -18.29
CA ARG A 9 -48.83 45.55 -19.71
C ARG A 9 -50.14 45.72 -20.48
N LYS A 10 -51.28 45.33 -19.88
CA LYS A 10 -52.61 45.57 -20.48
C LYS A 10 -52.89 47.06 -20.67
N ASN A 11 -52.58 47.90 -19.68
CA ASN A 11 -52.79 49.34 -19.78
C ASN A 11 -51.88 49.99 -20.85
N LEU A 12 -50.62 49.56 -20.97
CA LEU A 12 -49.69 50.08 -21.99
C LEU A 12 -50.06 49.68 -23.43
N LEU A 13 -50.69 48.52 -23.62
CA LEU A 13 -51.23 48.09 -24.92
C LEU A 13 -52.49 48.88 -25.30
N ASN A 14 -53.39 49.13 -24.34
CA ASN A 14 -54.62 49.89 -24.57
C ASN A 14 -54.37 51.38 -24.88
N GLU A 15 -53.22 51.94 -24.48
CA GLU A 15 -52.83 53.33 -24.77
C GLU A 15 -52.00 53.50 -26.06
N GLY A 16 -51.84 52.46 -26.89
CA GLY A 16 -51.05 52.52 -28.14
C GLY A 16 -49.53 52.64 -27.95
N LYS A 17 -49.01 52.42 -26.73
CA LYS A 17 -47.58 52.60 -26.36
C LYS A 17 -46.76 51.32 -26.54
N THR A 18 -46.76 50.76 -27.76
CA THR A 18 -46.11 49.49 -28.10
C THR A 18 -44.61 49.44 -27.74
N SER A 19 -43.86 50.52 -27.98
CA SER A 19 -42.43 50.62 -27.61
C SER A 19 -42.18 50.47 -26.10
N LYS A 20 -43.05 51.05 -25.26
CA LYS A 20 -42.95 50.90 -23.81
C LYS A 20 -43.30 49.48 -23.38
N TYR A 21 -44.34 48.89 -23.97
CA TYR A 21 -44.72 47.49 -23.73
C TYR A 21 -43.56 46.52 -23.96
N PHE A 22 -42.82 46.65 -25.08
CA PHE A 22 -41.66 45.79 -25.36
C PHE A 22 -40.53 45.97 -24.34
N LYS A 23 -40.22 47.21 -23.92
CA LYS A 23 -39.20 47.46 -22.87
C LYS A 23 -39.57 46.78 -21.55
N TYR A 24 -40.83 46.85 -21.12
CA TYR A 24 -41.29 46.20 -19.90
C TYR A 24 -41.34 44.67 -20.02
N ALA A 25 -41.74 44.13 -21.17
CA ALA A 25 -41.73 42.69 -21.42
C ALA A 25 -40.31 42.10 -21.42
N ILE A 26 -39.34 42.80 -22.02
CA ILE A 26 -37.91 42.42 -21.99
C ILE A 26 -37.39 42.47 -20.55
N GLY A 27 -37.70 43.54 -19.80
CA GLY A 27 -37.29 43.65 -18.40
C GLY A 27 -37.79 42.49 -17.52
N GLU A 28 -39.01 42.02 -17.76
CA GLU A 28 -39.55 40.87 -17.03
C GLU A 28 -38.87 39.54 -17.40
N ILE A 29 -38.60 39.32 -18.68
CA ILE A 29 -37.84 38.13 -19.12
C ILE A 29 -36.46 38.15 -18.48
N VAL A 30 -35.77 39.30 -18.49
CA VAL A 30 -34.45 39.45 -17.84
C VAL A 30 -34.54 39.16 -16.34
N LEU A 31 -35.56 39.65 -15.64
CA LEU A 31 -35.75 39.40 -14.21
C LEU A 31 -36.02 37.92 -13.90
N VAL A 32 -36.83 37.25 -14.71
CA VAL A 32 -37.07 35.80 -14.59
C VAL A 32 -35.79 35.01 -14.86
N VAL A 33 -35.03 35.37 -15.89
CA VAL A 33 -33.75 34.72 -16.22
C VAL A 33 -32.76 34.89 -15.06
N ILE A 34 -32.62 36.09 -14.48
CA ILE A 34 -31.78 36.32 -13.29
C ILE A 34 -32.23 35.43 -12.13
N GLY A 35 -33.55 35.33 -11.88
CA GLY A 35 -34.09 34.46 -10.84
C GLY A 35 -33.72 32.98 -11.03
N ILE A 36 -33.83 32.47 -12.26
CA ILE A 36 -33.45 31.09 -12.60
C ILE A 36 -31.94 30.89 -12.43
N LEU A 37 -31.12 31.84 -12.90
CA LEU A 37 -29.67 31.76 -12.77
C LEU A 37 -29.25 31.72 -11.29
N ILE A 38 -29.82 32.58 -10.44
CA ILE A 38 -29.53 32.57 -9.00
C ILE A 38 -29.94 31.23 -8.37
N ALA A 39 -31.12 30.70 -8.72
CA ALA A 39 -31.57 29.40 -8.21
C ALA A 39 -30.62 28.26 -8.62
N LEU A 40 -30.18 28.24 -9.88
CA LEU A 40 -29.20 27.27 -10.38
C LEU A 40 -27.84 27.42 -9.67
N GLN A 41 -27.38 28.65 -9.44
CA GLN A 41 -26.12 28.91 -8.73
C GLN A 41 -26.18 28.41 -7.28
N ILE A 42 -27.29 28.65 -6.57
CA ILE A 42 -27.47 28.14 -5.21
C ILE A 42 -27.46 26.61 -5.19
N ASN A 43 -28.13 25.97 -6.16
CA ASN A 43 -28.15 24.51 -6.27
C ASN A 43 -26.74 23.94 -6.54
N ASN A 44 -26.03 24.49 -7.52
CA ASN A 44 -24.67 24.09 -7.86
C ASN A 44 -23.70 24.28 -6.69
N TRP A 45 -23.84 25.38 -5.94
CA TRP A 45 -23.02 25.63 -4.74
C TRP A 45 -23.27 24.58 -3.65
N ASN A 46 -24.53 24.22 -3.40
CA ASN A 46 -24.88 23.17 -2.43
C ASN A 46 -24.37 21.78 -2.88
N GLU A 47 -24.46 21.45 -4.17
CA GLU A 47 -23.92 20.21 -4.72
C GLU A 47 -22.40 20.15 -4.60
N ASN A 48 -21.70 21.23 -4.94
CA ASN A 48 -20.25 21.32 -4.80
C ASN A 48 -19.81 21.20 -3.33
N ARG A 49 -20.54 21.83 -2.41
CA ARG A 49 -20.28 21.67 -0.97
C ARG A 49 -20.41 20.21 -0.51
N LYS A 50 -21.45 19.50 -0.97
CA LYS A 50 -21.64 18.07 -0.64
C LYS A 50 -20.53 17.19 -1.22
N LYS A 51 -20.18 17.39 -2.49
CA LYS A 51 -19.05 16.69 -3.14
C LYS A 51 -17.75 16.93 -2.39
N ARG A 52 -17.49 18.17 -1.98
CA ARG A 52 -16.31 18.53 -1.21
C ARG A 52 -16.27 17.85 0.16
N GLN A 53 -17.41 17.73 0.85
CA GLN A 53 -17.45 17.02 2.13
C GLN A 53 -17.11 15.53 1.97
N ILE A 54 -17.56 14.90 0.89
CA ILE A 54 -17.21 13.51 0.55
C ILE A 54 -15.71 13.39 0.25
N GLU A 55 -15.16 14.32 -0.54
CA GLU A 55 -13.73 14.37 -0.85
C GLU A 55 -12.88 14.47 0.42
N LEU A 56 -13.17 15.42 1.32
CA LEU A 56 -12.41 15.60 2.56
C LEU A 56 -12.44 14.33 3.43
N ASN A 57 -13.58 13.64 3.50
CA ASN A 57 -13.68 12.36 4.21
C ASN A 57 -12.77 11.28 3.59
N TYR A 58 -12.73 11.18 2.25
CA TYR A 58 -11.82 10.26 1.57
C TYR A 58 -10.36 10.62 1.82
N LEU A 59 -10.00 11.90 1.78
CA LEU A 59 -8.66 12.37 2.04
C LEU A 59 -8.18 12.03 3.47
N GLU A 60 -9.04 12.20 4.48
CA GLU A 60 -8.74 11.80 5.86
C GLU A 60 -8.49 10.28 5.98
N ARG A 61 -9.35 9.47 5.35
CA ARG A 61 -9.22 8.02 5.34
C ARG A 61 -7.96 7.55 4.59
N LEU A 62 -7.62 8.20 3.48
CA LEU A 62 -6.39 7.95 2.74
C LEU A 62 -5.15 8.21 3.61
N ILE A 63 -5.14 9.24 4.47
CA ILE A 63 -4.02 9.47 5.39
C ILE A 63 -3.81 8.28 6.33
N ILE A 64 -4.88 7.65 6.80
CA ILE A 64 -4.80 6.47 7.67
C ILE A 64 -4.16 5.30 6.90
N ASP A 65 -4.70 4.96 5.73
CA ASP A 65 -4.18 3.88 4.88
C ASP A 65 -2.70 4.12 4.48
N LEU A 66 -2.35 5.36 4.15
CA LEU A 66 -0.99 5.74 3.76
C LEU A 66 0.01 5.60 4.92
N ARG A 67 -0.37 5.93 6.16
CA ARG A 67 0.51 5.76 7.33
C ARG A 67 0.79 4.30 7.65
N GLU A 68 -0.23 3.45 7.53
CA GLU A 68 -0.07 2.00 7.69
C GLU A 68 0.88 1.44 6.62
N ASN A 69 0.70 1.84 5.37
CA ASN A 69 1.57 1.42 4.28
C ASN A 69 3.02 1.92 4.44
N GLU A 70 3.24 3.13 4.94
CA GLU A 70 4.60 3.63 5.20
C GLU A 70 5.36 2.74 6.18
N LYS A 71 4.68 2.34 7.27
CA LYS A 71 5.22 1.41 8.26
C LYS A 71 5.48 0.05 7.64
N LEU A 72 4.50 -0.50 6.92
CA LEU A 72 4.61 -1.79 6.22
C LEU A 72 5.82 -1.84 5.28
N LEU A 73 5.99 -0.82 4.43
CA LEU A 73 7.09 -0.76 3.46
C LEU A 73 8.46 -0.70 4.16
N SER A 74 8.53 -0.05 5.34
CA SER A 74 9.74 -0.01 6.15
C SER A 74 10.06 -1.37 6.76
N GLU A 75 9.07 -2.03 7.33
CA GLU A 75 9.21 -3.37 7.90
C GLU A 75 9.66 -4.40 6.85
N PHE A 76 9.05 -4.38 5.67
CA PHE A 76 9.41 -5.28 4.58
C PHE A 76 10.77 -5.00 3.96
N HIS A 77 11.19 -3.73 3.92
CA HIS A 77 12.56 -3.38 3.57
C HIS A 77 13.57 -4.00 4.55
N ASP A 78 13.33 -3.88 5.86
CA ASP A 78 14.21 -4.43 6.88
C ASP A 78 14.24 -5.97 6.88
N ILE A 79 13.09 -6.61 6.62
CA ILE A 79 13.02 -8.05 6.40
C ILE A 79 13.91 -8.44 5.22
N LYS A 80 13.76 -7.80 4.06
CA LYS A 80 14.58 -8.10 2.87
C LYS A 80 16.05 -7.85 3.10
N GLN A 81 16.42 -6.80 3.84
CA GLN A 81 17.81 -6.54 4.20
C GLN A 81 18.42 -7.69 5.03
N LYS A 82 17.66 -8.25 5.99
CA LYS A 82 18.10 -9.42 6.76
C LYS A 82 18.19 -10.68 5.89
N GLN A 83 17.27 -10.87 4.95
CA GLN A 83 17.34 -11.99 4.00
C GLN A 83 18.58 -11.89 3.11
N LEU A 84 18.92 -10.68 2.64
CA LEU A 84 20.13 -10.42 1.86
C LEU A 84 21.41 -10.69 2.66
N GLU A 85 21.48 -10.20 3.90
CA GLU A 85 22.61 -10.46 4.80
C GLU A 85 22.78 -11.97 5.00
N ALA A 86 21.71 -12.67 5.33
CA ALA A 86 21.71 -14.12 5.48
C ALA A 86 22.20 -14.80 4.21
N ALA A 87 21.68 -14.42 3.03
CA ALA A 87 22.06 -15.05 1.78
C ALA A 87 23.55 -14.88 1.47
N ASN A 88 24.09 -13.69 1.73
CA ASN A 88 25.53 -13.44 1.60
C ASN A 88 26.36 -14.32 2.53
N ILE A 89 25.91 -14.54 3.77
CA ILE A 89 26.60 -15.39 4.74
C ILE A 89 26.60 -16.85 4.30
N PHE A 90 25.46 -17.36 3.83
CA PHE A 90 25.35 -18.72 3.28
C PHE A 90 26.27 -18.90 2.05
N LEU A 91 26.25 -17.95 1.12
CA LEU A 91 27.09 -17.99 -0.08
C LEU A 91 28.58 -17.94 0.28
N ASN A 92 29.00 -17.02 1.16
CA ASN A 92 30.39 -16.92 1.58
C ASN A 92 30.86 -18.18 2.30
N PHE A 93 30.01 -18.75 3.17
CA PHE A 93 30.34 -20.01 3.85
C PHE A 93 30.43 -21.20 2.88
N SER A 94 29.66 -21.21 1.78
CA SER A 94 29.74 -22.31 0.80
C SER A 94 31.14 -22.46 0.18
N PHE A 95 31.95 -21.40 0.16
CA PHE A 95 33.35 -21.40 -0.28
C PHE A 95 34.36 -21.68 0.85
N SER A 96 33.92 -21.78 2.11
CA SER A 96 34.78 -22.05 3.26
C SER A 96 35.31 -23.48 3.25
N LYS A 97 36.61 -23.62 3.50
CA LYS A 97 37.25 -24.93 3.75
C LYS A 97 37.04 -25.42 5.18
N ASN A 98 36.72 -24.52 6.11
CA ASN A 98 36.48 -24.86 7.50
C ASN A 98 34.99 -25.14 7.71
N LYS A 99 34.58 -26.41 7.67
CA LYS A 99 33.20 -26.80 7.88
C LYS A 99 32.75 -26.62 9.34
N ASP A 100 33.68 -26.60 10.30
CA ASP A 100 33.36 -26.38 11.71
C ASP A 100 32.82 -24.97 11.96
N SER A 101 33.07 -24.00 11.07
CA SER A 101 32.54 -22.64 11.19
C SER A 101 31.06 -22.50 10.81
N VAL A 102 30.35 -23.60 10.52
CA VAL A 102 28.91 -23.59 10.16
C VAL A 102 28.02 -22.99 11.26
N PHE A 103 28.47 -23.00 12.52
CA PHE A 103 27.75 -22.37 13.62
C PHE A 103 27.55 -20.86 13.43
N ASN A 104 28.41 -20.19 12.65
CA ASN A 104 28.26 -18.78 12.32
C ASN A 104 27.12 -18.52 11.31
N VAL A 105 26.70 -19.55 10.58
CA VAL A 105 25.62 -19.49 9.58
C VAL A 105 24.27 -19.75 10.23
N MET A 106 24.25 -20.59 11.26
CA MET A 106 23.02 -21.04 11.95
C MET A 106 22.05 -19.90 12.35
N PRO A 107 22.49 -18.76 12.94
CA PRO A 107 21.58 -17.67 13.32
C PRO A 107 20.80 -17.07 12.13
N TYR A 108 21.32 -17.22 10.92
CA TYR A 108 20.76 -16.66 9.69
C TYR A 108 19.81 -17.64 8.96
N PHE A 109 19.73 -18.89 9.43
CA PHE A 109 18.91 -19.92 8.79
C PHE A 109 17.44 -19.49 8.69
N ASN A 110 16.88 -18.95 9.77
CA ASN A 110 15.48 -18.51 9.78
C ASN A 110 15.20 -17.39 8.78
N SER A 111 16.17 -16.52 8.49
CA SER A 111 16.01 -15.46 7.49
C SER A 111 15.95 -15.99 6.06
N ILE A 112 16.59 -17.13 5.76
CA ILE A 112 16.45 -17.82 4.47
C ILE A 112 15.16 -18.65 4.42
N PHE A 113 14.87 -19.35 5.50
CA PHE A 113 13.74 -20.29 5.58
C PHE A 113 12.38 -19.58 5.59
N SER A 114 12.24 -18.47 6.32
CA SER A 114 10.93 -17.84 6.51
C SER A 114 10.49 -16.99 5.32
N TRP A 115 9.18 -17.04 5.05
CA TRP A 115 8.49 -16.17 4.10
C TRP A 115 7.37 -15.41 4.81
N GLN A 116 7.18 -14.15 4.43
CA GLN A 116 6.09 -13.30 4.94
C GLN A 116 5.39 -12.63 3.77
N ASP A 117 4.07 -12.77 3.68
CA ASP A 117 3.27 -12.11 2.65
C ASP A 117 3.04 -10.63 3.00
N ILE A 118 3.29 -9.74 2.03
CA ILE A 118 2.98 -8.31 2.15
C ILE A 118 1.49 -8.07 1.88
N ASN A 119 0.85 -7.27 2.74
CA ASN A 119 -0.56 -6.91 2.59
C ASN A 119 -0.70 -5.39 2.57
N ILE A 120 -0.68 -4.81 1.37
CA ILE A 120 -0.76 -3.36 1.18
C ILE A 120 -2.21 -2.90 1.41
N ASN A 121 -2.41 -1.91 2.28
CA ASN A 121 -3.73 -1.34 2.53
C ASN A 121 -4.13 -0.42 1.35
N GLN A 122 -5.13 -0.84 0.58
CA GLN A 122 -5.73 -0.04 -0.49
C GLN A 122 -7.25 0.12 -0.33
N VAL A 123 -7.78 -0.06 0.88
CA VAL A 123 -9.23 -0.10 1.12
C VAL A 123 -9.91 1.17 0.63
N THR A 124 -9.41 2.35 1.03
CA THR A 124 -10.04 3.62 0.65
C THR A 124 -9.90 3.89 -0.84
N PHE A 125 -8.73 3.63 -1.43
CA PHE A 125 -8.51 3.79 -2.86
C PHE A 125 -9.45 2.89 -3.69
N ASN A 126 -9.60 1.63 -3.31
CA ASN A 126 -10.46 0.67 -4.00
C ASN A 126 -11.95 1.04 -3.86
N GLU A 127 -12.37 1.54 -2.71
CA GLU A 127 -13.72 2.08 -2.54
C GLU A 127 -13.97 3.28 -3.48
N MET A 128 -13.02 4.22 -3.55
CA MET A 128 -13.15 5.39 -4.44
C MET A 128 -13.23 4.99 -5.92
N VAL A 129 -12.45 3.99 -6.35
CA VAL A 129 -12.49 3.48 -7.72
C VAL A 129 -13.83 2.78 -8.01
N SER A 130 -14.25 1.87 -7.13
CA SER A 130 -15.48 1.08 -7.33
C SER A 130 -16.76 1.91 -7.26
N SER A 131 -16.77 2.99 -6.47
CA SER A 131 -17.90 3.92 -6.35
C SER A 131 -17.90 5.05 -7.40
N GLY A 132 -16.84 5.18 -8.20
CA GLY A 132 -16.65 6.30 -9.13
C GLY A 132 -16.30 7.62 -8.43
N ASN A 133 -15.99 7.59 -7.13
CA ASN A 133 -15.68 8.77 -6.33
C ASN A 133 -14.24 9.27 -6.48
N LEU A 134 -13.37 8.56 -7.22
CA LEU A 134 -12.02 9.04 -7.51
C LEU A 134 -12.03 10.41 -8.22
N ASP A 135 -13.05 10.66 -9.06
CA ASP A 135 -13.21 11.93 -9.76
C ASP A 135 -13.58 13.10 -8.83
N LEU A 136 -14.03 12.82 -7.61
CA LEU A 136 -14.32 13.84 -6.61
C LEU A 136 -13.07 14.50 -6.03
N ILE A 137 -11.88 13.90 -6.18
CA ILE A 137 -10.62 14.53 -5.79
C ILE A 137 -10.39 15.74 -6.71
N SER A 138 -10.51 16.95 -6.15
CA SER A 138 -10.37 18.21 -6.87
C SER A 138 -8.92 18.54 -7.19
N ASN A 139 -7.98 18.02 -6.39
CA ASN A 139 -6.55 18.23 -6.59
C ASN A 139 -5.98 17.17 -7.54
N ASP A 140 -5.75 17.55 -8.80
CA ASP A 140 -5.23 16.65 -9.83
C ASP A 140 -3.87 16.04 -9.47
N SER A 141 -3.04 16.75 -8.70
CA SER A 141 -1.75 16.20 -8.27
C SER A 141 -1.92 15.04 -7.29
N ILE A 142 -2.90 15.11 -6.38
CA ILE A 142 -3.23 14.01 -5.46
C ILE A 142 -3.75 12.83 -6.29
N LYS A 143 -4.69 13.09 -7.21
CA LYS A 143 -5.30 12.06 -8.06
C LYS A 143 -4.27 11.29 -8.89
N ILE A 144 -3.38 12.01 -9.59
CA ILE A 144 -2.31 11.40 -10.40
C ILE A 144 -1.38 10.56 -9.53
N LYS A 145 -0.94 11.09 -8.39
CA LYS A 145 -0.01 10.37 -7.51
C LYS A 145 -0.64 9.14 -6.86
N LEU A 146 -1.95 9.15 -6.56
CA LEU A 146 -2.67 7.96 -6.09
C LEU A 146 -2.67 6.85 -7.15
N LEU A 147 -2.91 7.21 -8.41
CA LEU A 147 -2.86 6.26 -9.53
C LEU A 147 -1.44 5.71 -9.76
N GLU A 148 -0.42 6.56 -9.67
CA GLU A 148 0.98 6.15 -9.76
C GLU A 148 1.39 5.21 -8.61
N LEU A 149 0.98 5.54 -7.38
CA LEU A 149 1.23 4.70 -6.21
C LEU A 149 0.54 3.34 -6.34
N ASN A 150 -0.71 3.30 -6.82
CA ASN A 150 -1.39 2.04 -7.11
C ASN A 150 -0.63 1.19 -8.13
N LYS A 151 -0.09 1.79 -9.20
CA LYS A 151 0.77 1.07 -10.15
C LYS A 151 2.03 0.53 -9.49
N GLN A 152 2.65 1.30 -8.61
CA GLN A 152 3.84 0.90 -7.86
C GLN A 152 3.55 -0.25 -6.90
N TYR A 153 2.42 -0.23 -6.19
CA TYR A 153 1.99 -1.33 -5.33
C TYR A 153 1.75 -2.62 -6.11
N ASN A 154 1.08 -2.54 -7.27
CA ASN A 154 0.90 -3.72 -8.12
C ASN A 154 2.24 -4.31 -8.61
N SER A 155 3.22 -3.47 -8.93
CA SER A 155 4.58 -3.91 -9.28
C SER A 155 5.23 -4.70 -8.13
N ILE A 156 5.14 -4.16 -6.90
CA ILE A 156 5.66 -4.81 -5.70
C ILE A 156 5.01 -6.18 -5.48
N LEU A 157 3.68 -6.26 -5.57
CA LEU A 157 2.95 -7.52 -5.37
C LEU A 157 3.36 -8.59 -6.40
N ILE A 158 3.49 -8.21 -7.67
CA ILE A 158 3.94 -9.12 -8.73
C ILE A 158 5.36 -9.64 -8.47
N ILE A 159 6.27 -8.79 -7.98
CA ILE A 159 7.64 -9.22 -7.63
C ILE A 159 7.60 -10.17 -6.43
N GLN A 160 6.81 -9.85 -5.41
CA GLN A 160 6.64 -10.69 -4.23
C GLN A 160 6.11 -12.08 -4.56
N ASP A 161 5.10 -12.18 -5.43
CA ASP A 161 4.56 -13.47 -5.87
C ASP A 161 5.63 -14.32 -6.57
N LYS A 162 6.43 -13.73 -7.47
CA LYS A 162 7.52 -14.43 -8.16
C LYS A 162 8.63 -14.88 -7.22
N GLU A 163 8.97 -14.05 -6.23
CA GLU A 163 9.94 -14.40 -5.20
C GLU A 163 9.42 -15.55 -4.32
N LYS A 164 8.13 -15.53 -3.94
CA LYS A 164 7.47 -16.61 -3.21
C LYS A 164 7.50 -17.92 -3.98
N GLU A 165 7.11 -17.91 -5.26
CA GLU A 165 7.18 -19.09 -6.12
C GLU A 165 8.60 -19.66 -6.21
N SER A 166 9.61 -18.79 -6.27
CA SER A 166 11.02 -19.20 -6.30
C SER A 166 11.46 -19.79 -4.97
N HIS A 167 11.03 -19.20 -3.85
CA HIS A 167 11.26 -19.69 -2.49
C HIS A 167 10.62 -21.07 -2.28
N ASP A 168 9.34 -21.22 -2.61
CA ASP A 168 8.57 -22.47 -2.58
C ASP A 168 9.16 -23.59 -3.42
N ARG A 169 9.77 -23.25 -4.56
CA ARG A 169 10.38 -24.24 -5.45
C ARG A 169 11.80 -24.63 -5.04
N LEU A 170 12.61 -23.68 -4.56
CA LEU A 170 14.06 -23.86 -4.40
C LEU A 170 14.51 -24.07 -2.96
N LEU A 171 13.80 -23.51 -1.97
CA LEU A 171 14.21 -23.54 -0.57
C LEU A 171 13.40 -24.56 0.24
N PHE A 172 12.08 -24.56 0.13
CA PHE A 172 11.24 -25.45 0.94
C PHE A 172 11.49 -26.95 0.73
N PRO A 173 11.56 -27.49 -0.51
CA PRO A 173 11.77 -28.93 -0.72
C PRO A 173 13.06 -29.48 -0.10
N PRO A 174 14.27 -28.91 -0.35
CA PRO A 174 15.49 -29.42 0.27
C PRO A 174 15.49 -29.26 1.79
N ILE A 175 14.89 -28.18 2.34
CA ILE A 175 14.75 -28.01 3.79
C ILE A 175 13.89 -29.11 4.38
N ASN A 176 12.71 -29.38 3.82
CA ASN A 176 11.83 -30.43 4.33
C ASN A 176 12.44 -31.83 4.20
N GLU A 177 13.25 -32.08 3.18
CA GLU A 177 13.88 -33.39 2.97
C GLU A 177 15.08 -33.61 3.91
N LYS A 178 15.91 -32.58 4.14
CA LYS A 178 17.20 -32.71 4.82
C LYS A 178 17.22 -32.20 6.25
N PHE A 179 16.18 -31.47 6.68
CA PHE A 179 16.22 -30.72 7.93
C PHE A 179 15.10 -31.13 8.90
N ASN A 180 15.50 -31.60 10.07
CA ASN A 180 14.59 -31.95 11.15
C ASN A 180 14.26 -30.70 11.99
N MET A 181 13.13 -30.09 11.66
CA MET A 181 12.62 -28.88 12.32
C MET A 181 12.44 -29.03 13.85
N ARG A 182 12.40 -30.26 14.39
CA ARG A 182 12.30 -30.47 15.84
C ARG A 182 13.52 -29.97 16.60
N TYR A 183 14.69 -29.85 15.95
CA TYR A 183 15.91 -29.37 16.61
C TYR A 183 15.75 -27.94 17.11
N ILE A 184 14.98 -27.12 16.40
CA ILE A 184 14.66 -25.74 16.80
C ILE A 184 14.00 -25.72 18.20
N MET A 185 13.18 -26.72 18.54
CA MET A 185 12.48 -26.78 19.83
C MET A 185 13.44 -26.83 21.02
N ALA A 186 14.63 -27.42 20.85
CA ALA A 186 15.65 -27.54 21.89
C ALA A 186 16.66 -26.38 21.88
N LEU A 187 16.78 -25.66 20.76
CA LEU A 187 17.76 -24.60 20.57
C LEU A 187 17.18 -23.20 20.81
N GLU A 188 15.86 -23.05 20.77
CA GLU A 188 15.15 -21.79 20.98
C GLU A 188 14.47 -21.76 22.37
N PRO A 189 14.92 -20.92 23.32
CA PRO A 189 14.33 -20.86 24.66
C PRO A 189 12.84 -20.49 24.68
N SER A 190 12.37 -19.77 23.67
CA SER A 190 10.95 -19.44 23.50
C SER A 190 10.09 -20.69 23.32
N LYS A 191 10.64 -21.75 22.71
CA LYS A 191 9.94 -23.00 22.41
C LYS A 191 9.81 -23.95 23.59
N GLU A 192 10.75 -23.93 24.54
CA GLU A 192 10.66 -24.74 25.77
C GLU A 192 9.35 -24.49 26.54
N LYS A 193 8.88 -23.23 26.55
CA LYS A 193 7.62 -22.84 27.17
C LYS A 193 6.39 -23.38 26.41
N GLU A 194 6.44 -23.41 25.08
CA GLU A 194 5.32 -23.89 24.24
C GLU A 194 5.06 -25.38 24.43
N ILE A 195 6.12 -26.18 24.62
CA ILE A 195 6.02 -27.64 24.75
C ILE A 195 6.05 -28.13 26.21
N ASN A 196 6.07 -27.21 27.17
CA ASN A 196 6.16 -27.51 28.61
C ASN A 196 7.27 -28.53 28.95
N ARG A 197 8.45 -28.34 28.38
CA ARG A 197 9.62 -29.22 28.57
C ARG A 197 10.91 -28.41 28.61
N THR A 198 11.75 -28.70 29.59
CA THR A 198 13.13 -28.20 29.67
C THR A 198 14.09 -29.24 29.10
N PHE A 199 15.05 -28.81 28.31
CA PHE A 199 16.13 -29.68 27.82
C PHE A 199 17.39 -29.53 28.69
N THR A 200 18.05 -30.65 28.97
CA THR A 200 19.36 -30.67 29.62
C THR A 200 20.45 -30.14 28.68
N ASP A 201 21.58 -29.70 29.23
CA ASP A 201 22.72 -29.23 28.43
C ASP A 201 23.26 -30.30 27.47
N SER A 202 23.22 -31.56 27.89
CA SER A 202 23.60 -32.71 27.04
C SER A 202 22.67 -32.87 25.85
N GLU A 203 21.34 -32.77 26.06
CA GLU A 203 20.36 -32.80 24.97
C GLU A 203 20.53 -31.61 24.02
N LYS A 204 20.73 -30.39 24.56
CA LYS A 204 20.99 -29.19 23.74
C LYS A 204 22.24 -29.37 22.89
N GLY A 205 23.31 -29.92 23.46
CA GLY A 205 24.54 -30.25 22.74
C GLY A 205 24.32 -31.27 21.62
N PHE A 206 23.54 -32.31 21.88
CA PHE A 206 23.16 -33.30 20.85
C PHE A 206 22.39 -32.65 19.70
N TYR A 207 21.31 -31.92 19.98
CA TYR A 207 20.51 -31.27 18.94
C TYR A 207 21.28 -30.21 18.16
N LEU A 208 22.20 -29.49 18.81
CA LEU A 208 23.09 -28.55 18.15
C LEU A 208 24.01 -29.25 17.15
N ASN A 209 24.55 -30.42 17.50
CA ASN A 209 25.42 -31.19 16.61
C ASN A 209 24.65 -31.76 15.41
N GLU A 210 23.44 -32.28 15.62
CA GLU A 210 22.59 -32.74 14.52
C GLU A 210 22.17 -31.59 13.60
N PHE A 211 21.79 -30.44 14.18
CA PHE A 211 21.49 -29.22 13.42
C PHE A 211 22.66 -28.83 12.52
N LYS A 212 23.90 -28.80 13.05
CA LYS A 212 25.10 -28.48 12.26
C LYS A 212 25.28 -29.43 11.09
N LYS A 213 25.11 -30.74 11.32
CA LYS A 213 25.26 -31.77 10.29
C LYS A 213 24.24 -31.59 9.16
N GLU A 214 22.98 -31.37 9.48
CA GLU A 214 21.92 -31.15 8.49
C GLU A 214 22.07 -29.82 7.76
N LEU A 215 22.47 -28.75 8.46
CA LEU A 215 22.77 -27.46 7.84
C LEU A 215 23.91 -27.58 6.82
N LEU A 216 24.96 -28.36 7.11
CA LEU A 216 26.02 -28.65 6.13
C LEU A 216 25.49 -29.37 4.89
N GLN A 217 24.60 -30.36 5.07
CA GLN A 217 23.98 -31.07 3.95
C GLN A 217 23.10 -30.15 3.09
N LEU A 218 22.39 -29.20 3.71
CA LEU A 218 21.63 -28.19 2.99
C LEU A 218 22.54 -27.26 2.17
N ILE A 219 23.64 -26.79 2.76
CA ILE A 219 24.59 -25.91 2.08
C ILE A 219 25.29 -26.62 0.92
N GLU A 220 25.43 -27.95 0.98
CA GLU A 220 25.95 -28.77 -0.13
C GLU A 220 24.87 -29.13 -1.16
N ASN A 221 23.59 -28.86 -0.88
CA ASN A 221 22.49 -29.09 -1.81
C ASN A 221 22.43 -27.98 -2.88
N GLN A 222 22.60 -28.37 -4.14
CA GLN A 222 22.59 -27.44 -5.27
C GLN A 222 21.27 -26.66 -5.38
N THR A 223 20.12 -27.30 -5.20
CA THR A 223 18.80 -26.65 -5.31
C THR A 223 18.63 -25.59 -4.22
N PHE A 224 19.00 -25.91 -2.99
CA PHE A 224 18.98 -24.96 -1.88
C PHE A 224 19.90 -23.76 -2.16
N MET A 225 21.15 -24.01 -2.58
CA MET A 225 22.09 -22.92 -2.87
C MET A 225 21.66 -22.07 -4.07
N ASN A 226 21.00 -22.65 -5.08
CA ASN A 226 20.36 -21.87 -6.14
C ASN A 226 19.28 -20.93 -5.57
N GLY A 227 18.46 -21.42 -4.62
CA GLY A 227 17.48 -20.61 -3.91
C GLY A 227 18.11 -19.45 -3.15
N VAL A 228 19.19 -19.72 -2.40
CA VAL A 228 19.97 -18.68 -1.71
C VAL A 228 20.53 -17.64 -2.68
N THR A 229 21.08 -18.06 -3.82
CA THR A 229 21.57 -17.16 -4.86
C THR A 229 20.45 -16.29 -5.44
N VAL A 230 19.25 -16.86 -5.67
CA VAL A 230 18.09 -16.09 -6.14
C VAL A 230 17.73 -15.01 -5.12
N VAL A 231 17.61 -15.35 -3.83
CA VAL A 231 17.34 -14.38 -2.75
C VAL A 231 18.37 -13.24 -2.75
N GLN A 232 19.66 -13.56 -2.85
CA GLN A 232 20.71 -12.56 -2.89
C GLN A 232 20.57 -11.64 -4.12
N SER A 233 20.34 -12.22 -5.30
CA SER A 233 20.33 -11.50 -6.57
C SER A 233 19.10 -10.62 -6.79
N SER A 234 17.95 -10.97 -6.18
CA SER A 234 16.70 -10.22 -6.34
C SER A 234 16.49 -9.14 -5.27
N ALA A 235 17.20 -9.22 -4.14
CA ALA A 235 16.99 -8.33 -2.99
C ALA A 235 17.03 -6.84 -3.34
N ASP A 236 18.04 -6.41 -4.10
CA ASP A 236 18.20 -5.00 -4.48
C ASP A 236 17.02 -4.46 -5.29
N VAL A 237 16.40 -5.31 -6.12
CA VAL A 237 15.27 -4.92 -6.98
C VAL A 237 14.06 -4.61 -6.10
N ILE A 238 13.67 -5.54 -5.23
CA ILE A 238 12.48 -5.37 -4.40
C ILE A 238 12.66 -4.30 -3.32
N MET A 239 13.85 -4.18 -2.71
CA MET A 239 14.12 -3.13 -1.73
C MET A 239 14.02 -1.72 -2.33
N LYS A 240 14.51 -1.52 -3.57
CA LYS A 240 14.34 -0.24 -4.28
C LYS A 240 12.86 0.08 -4.53
N GLU A 241 12.05 -0.91 -4.88
CA GLU A 241 10.62 -0.73 -5.09
C GLU A 241 9.91 -0.33 -3.79
N TYR A 242 10.28 -0.91 -2.64
CA TYR A 242 9.76 -0.48 -1.33
C TYR A 242 10.12 0.96 -0.98
N LEU A 243 11.39 1.34 -1.15
CA LEU A 243 11.84 2.71 -0.88
C LEU A 243 11.14 3.74 -1.78
N LYS A 244 10.97 3.41 -3.06
CA LYS A 244 10.26 4.25 -4.03
C LYS A 244 8.79 4.42 -3.65
N ALA A 245 8.10 3.33 -3.31
CA ALA A 245 6.71 3.38 -2.84
C ALA A 245 6.58 4.20 -1.55
N LYS A 246 7.51 4.02 -0.60
CA LYS A 246 7.52 4.76 0.67
C LYS A 246 7.66 6.26 0.43
N GLN A 247 8.54 6.66 -0.50
CA GLN A 247 8.69 8.07 -0.84
C GLN A 247 7.41 8.66 -1.47
N GLN A 248 6.76 7.91 -2.36
CA GLN A 248 5.48 8.33 -2.94
C GLN A 248 4.38 8.47 -1.89
N VAL A 249 4.33 7.55 -0.91
CA VAL A 249 3.42 7.63 0.25
C VAL A 249 3.65 8.91 1.04
N ILE A 250 4.90 9.22 1.40
CA ILE A 250 5.25 10.44 2.16
C ILE A 250 4.86 11.71 1.38
N ASP A 251 5.11 11.74 0.08
CA ASP A 251 4.75 12.89 -0.76
C ASP A 251 3.23 13.06 -0.88
N LEU A 252 2.47 11.97 -1.01
CA LEU A 252 1.01 11.99 -0.98
C LEU A 252 0.46 12.48 0.35
N GLN A 253 0.98 11.96 1.47
CA GLN A 253 0.57 12.43 2.80
C GLN A 253 0.79 13.94 2.94
N ARG A 254 1.93 14.47 2.44
CA ARG A 254 2.21 15.91 2.47
C ARG A 254 1.16 16.70 1.67
N LEU A 255 0.87 16.29 0.43
CA LEU A 255 -0.11 16.96 -0.42
C LEU A 255 -1.53 16.93 0.17
N ILE A 256 -1.94 15.77 0.68
CA ILE A 256 -3.26 15.60 1.29
C ILE A 256 -3.38 16.46 2.56
N ASN A 257 -2.36 16.50 3.42
CA ASN A 257 -2.40 17.35 4.61
C ASN A 257 -2.47 18.85 4.26
N VAL A 258 -1.80 19.29 3.20
CA VAL A 258 -1.93 20.67 2.70
C VAL A 258 -3.37 20.94 2.22
N GLU A 259 -3.95 20.00 1.47
CA GLU A 259 -5.34 20.09 0.99
C GLU A 259 -6.36 20.14 2.15
N LEU A 260 -6.16 19.33 3.19
CA LEU A 260 -7.00 19.33 4.39
C LEU A 260 -6.86 20.65 5.18
N ASN A 261 -5.63 21.13 5.40
CA ASN A 261 -5.38 22.33 6.19
C ASN A 261 -5.79 23.64 5.52
N ASN A 262 -5.73 23.72 4.19
CA ASN A 262 -6.16 24.92 3.45
C ASN A 262 -7.69 25.11 3.45
N ASN A 263 -8.44 24.11 3.93
CA ASN A 263 -9.90 24.06 3.83
C ASN A 263 -10.60 23.74 5.16
N GLY A 264 -9.85 23.75 6.27
CA GLY A 264 -10.35 23.67 7.64
C GLY A 264 -10.72 25.03 8.23
#